data_AF-A0A6H2A4T6-F1
#
_entry.id   AF-A0A6H2A4T6-F1
#
_cell.length_a   1.000
_cell.length_b   1.000
_cell.length_c   1.000
_cell.angle_alpha   90.00
_cell.angle_beta   90.00
_cell.angle_gamma   90.00
#
_symmetry.space_group_name_H-M   'P 1'
#
loop_
_entity.id
_entity.type
_entity.pdbx_description
1 polymer ?
#
loop_
_entity_poly.entity_id
_entity_poly.type
_entity_poly.pdbx_seq_one_letter_code
_entity_poly.pdbx_strand_id
1 'polypeptide(L)'
;MKKNLQNYKEEYKELGVKKNLSGNEAIKAVKQNGYNLRYVSNQTEEICLEAVKQDGSALRYVGNQTEEICLEAVKQTGYALRYVSNQTEEICLEAVKQDGYTLQFVSNQTEEICLEAVKQDGSALRFVDSRFFSDEDDIIELIGEKYKKIK
;
A
#
# COMPACT_ATOMS: atom_id res chain seq x y z
N MET A 1 4.36 -14.71 -29.88
CA MET A 1 2.88 -14.66 -29.96
C MET A 1 2.33 -14.61 -28.55
N LYS A 2 1.89 -13.43 -28.10
CA LYS A 2 1.38 -13.20 -26.73
C LYS A 2 -0.04 -13.80 -26.65
N LYS A 3 -0.25 -14.81 -25.81
CA LYS A 3 -1.61 -15.24 -25.47
C LYS A 3 -2.31 -14.08 -24.78
N ASN A 4 -3.46 -13.68 -25.31
CA ASN A 4 -4.25 -12.55 -24.84
C ASN A 4 -4.84 -12.87 -23.45
N LEU A 5 -4.79 -11.92 -22.52
CA LEU A 5 -5.39 -12.03 -21.18
C LEU A 5 -6.89 -12.37 -21.24
N GLN A 6 -7.53 -12.05 -22.37
CA GLN A 6 -8.92 -12.39 -22.67
C GLN A 6 -9.13 -13.92 -22.86
N ASN A 7 -8.17 -14.64 -23.47
CA ASN A 7 -8.24 -16.11 -23.55
C ASN A 7 -8.19 -16.76 -22.16
N TYR A 8 -7.42 -16.18 -21.24
CA TYR A 8 -7.35 -16.63 -19.85
C TYR A 8 -8.60 -16.30 -19.01
N LYS A 9 -9.57 -15.56 -19.54
CA LYS A 9 -10.85 -15.31 -18.85
C LYS A 9 -11.97 -16.19 -19.42
N GLU A 10 -11.96 -16.43 -20.73
CA GLU A 10 -12.97 -17.25 -21.40
C GLU A 10 -12.76 -18.75 -21.15
N GLU A 11 -11.52 -19.25 -21.20
CA GLU A 11 -11.18 -20.65 -20.91
C GLU A 11 -11.55 -21.06 -19.45
N TYR A 12 -11.60 -20.11 -18.52
CA TYR A 12 -11.82 -20.36 -17.09
C TYR A 12 -13.26 -20.15 -16.64
N LYS A 13 -14.15 -19.70 -17.54
CA LYS A 13 -15.58 -19.56 -17.27
C LYS A 13 -16.36 -20.84 -17.60
N GLU A 14 -15.85 -21.67 -18.53
CA GLU A 14 -16.56 -22.86 -19.02
C GLU A 14 -16.44 -24.10 -18.12
N LEU A 15 -15.49 -24.17 -17.18
CA LEU A 15 -15.15 -25.44 -16.51
C LEU A 15 -15.74 -25.69 -15.11
N GLY A 16 -16.46 -24.75 -14.48
CA GLY A 16 -17.13 -25.02 -13.18
C GLY A 16 -16.20 -25.46 -12.02
N VAL A 17 -14.87 -25.27 -12.13
CA VAL A 17 -13.88 -25.74 -11.16
C VAL A 17 -13.64 -24.67 -10.08
N LYS A 18 -13.76 -25.06 -8.81
CA LYS A 18 -13.27 -24.29 -7.66
C LYS A 18 -11.77 -23.99 -7.84
N LYS A 19 -11.42 -22.72 -8.04
CA LYS A 19 -10.04 -22.25 -8.30
C LYS A 19 -9.17 -22.31 -7.05
N ASN A 20 -8.13 -23.14 -7.07
CA ASN A 20 -7.07 -23.19 -6.07
C ASN A 20 -5.71 -23.11 -6.80
N LEU A 21 -5.26 -21.89 -7.17
CA LEU A 21 -3.89 -21.71 -7.69
C LEU A 21 -2.90 -22.04 -6.57
N SER A 22 -1.83 -22.75 -6.92
CA SER A 22 -0.77 -23.13 -5.97
C SER A 22 0.59 -23.23 -6.66
N GLY A 23 1.66 -23.19 -5.86
CA GLY A 23 3.04 -23.37 -6.34
C GLY A 23 3.45 -22.41 -7.45
N ASN A 24 4.18 -22.94 -8.44
CA ASN A 24 4.75 -22.14 -9.54
C ASN A 24 3.70 -21.46 -10.42
N GLU A 25 2.51 -22.01 -10.55
CA GLU A 25 1.42 -21.40 -11.33
C GLU A 25 0.88 -20.16 -10.63
N ALA A 26 0.77 -20.18 -9.31
CA ALA A 26 0.39 -19.02 -8.51
C ALA A 26 1.41 -17.88 -8.69
N ILE A 27 2.71 -18.17 -8.58
CA ILE A 27 3.79 -17.18 -8.78
C ILE A 27 3.69 -16.55 -10.17
N LYS A 28 3.56 -17.37 -11.22
CA LYS A 28 3.42 -16.86 -12.61
C LYS A 28 2.17 -15.98 -12.77
N ALA A 29 1.06 -16.38 -12.15
CA ALA A 29 -0.19 -15.63 -12.23
C ALA A 29 -0.09 -14.27 -11.53
N VAL A 30 0.48 -14.21 -10.32
CA VAL A 30 0.62 -12.94 -9.58
C VAL A 30 1.64 -12.01 -10.21
N LYS A 31 2.72 -12.53 -10.80
CA LYS A 31 3.69 -11.74 -11.59
C LYS A 31 3.08 -11.07 -12.82
N GLN A 32 2.03 -11.66 -13.40
CA GLN A 32 1.30 -11.05 -14.52
C GLN A 32 0.27 -10.03 -14.03
N ASN A 33 -0.37 -10.29 -12.89
CA ASN A 33 -1.35 -9.41 -12.26
C ASN A 33 -1.49 -9.79 -10.77
N GLY A 34 -1.05 -8.91 -9.86
CA GLY A 34 -1.02 -9.14 -8.42
C GLY A 34 -2.40 -9.47 -7.84
N TYR A 35 -3.47 -8.96 -8.42
CA TYR A 35 -4.84 -9.29 -8.00
C TYR A 35 -5.23 -10.75 -8.20
N ASN A 36 -4.46 -11.54 -8.97
CA ASN A 36 -4.65 -12.98 -9.06
C ASN A 36 -4.43 -13.70 -7.72
N LEU A 37 -3.81 -13.04 -6.73
CA LEU A 37 -3.67 -13.55 -5.37
C LEU A 37 -5.01 -14.00 -4.75
N ARG A 38 -6.12 -13.36 -5.14
CA ARG A 38 -7.49 -13.73 -4.70
C ARG A 38 -7.93 -15.14 -5.09
N TYR A 39 -7.21 -15.81 -5.98
CA TYR A 39 -7.47 -17.17 -6.45
C TYR A 39 -6.45 -18.19 -5.94
N VAL A 40 -5.51 -17.76 -5.09
CA VAL A 40 -4.48 -18.62 -4.48
C VAL A 40 -5.02 -19.17 -3.17
N SER A 41 -5.09 -20.50 -3.04
CA SER A 41 -5.65 -21.15 -1.85
C SER A 41 -4.63 -21.30 -0.73
N ASN A 42 -3.36 -21.52 -1.08
CA ASN A 42 -2.26 -21.60 -0.12
C ASN A 42 -1.28 -20.45 -0.38
N GLN A 43 -1.48 -19.35 0.34
CA GLN A 43 -0.65 -18.15 0.20
C GLN A 43 0.64 -18.33 1.01
N THR A 44 1.74 -18.56 0.30
CA THR A 44 3.08 -18.45 0.91
C THR A 44 3.52 -16.99 0.92
N GLU A 45 4.43 -16.64 1.82
CA GLU A 45 5.02 -15.30 1.88
C GLU A 45 5.64 -14.88 0.55
N GLU A 46 6.34 -15.78 -0.13
CA GLU A 46 6.88 -15.53 -1.48
C GLU A 46 5.80 -15.14 -2.49
N ILE A 47 4.66 -15.86 -2.54
CA ILE A 47 3.57 -15.55 -3.46
C ILE A 47 2.95 -14.19 -3.13
N CYS A 48 2.77 -13.89 -1.84
CA CYS A 48 2.25 -12.59 -1.39
C CYS A 48 3.20 -11.45 -1.77
N LEU A 49 4.50 -11.60 -1.52
CA LEU A 49 5.53 -10.62 -1.87
C LEU A 49 5.55 -10.36 -3.38
N GLU A 50 5.52 -11.42 -4.20
CA GLU A 50 5.47 -11.27 -5.66
C GLU A 50 4.18 -10.57 -6.14
N ALA A 51 3.06 -10.79 -5.45
CA ALA A 51 1.82 -10.10 -5.76
C ALA A 51 1.89 -8.60 -5.44
N VAL A 52 2.38 -8.23 -4.25
CA VAL A 52 2.44 -6.80 -3.83
C VAL A 52 3.56 -6.04 -4.53
N LYS A 53 4.66 -6.70 -4.91
CA LYS A 53 5.68 -6.14 -5.80
C LYS A 53 5.12 -5.78 -7.17
N GLN A 54 4.19 -6.58 -7.67
CA GLN A 54 3.54 -6.34 -8.94
C GLN A 54 2.49 -5.22 -8.83
N ASP A 55 1.63 -5.26 -7.81
CA ASP A 55 0.64 -4.22 -7.49
C ASP A 55 0.44 -4.16 -5.97
N GLY A 56 0.85 -3.06 -5.32
CA GLY A 56 0.76 -2.89 -3.87
C GLY A 56 -0.68 -3.00 -3.34
N SER A 57 -1.68 -2.68 -4.18
CA SER A 57 -3.09 -2.85 -3.83
C SER A 57 -3.53 -4.31 -3.74
N ALA A 58 -2.71 -5.27 -4.21
CA ALA A 58 -2.94 -6.70 -4.01
C ALA A 58 -2.92 -7.10 -2.52
N LEU A 59 -2.35 -6.25 -1.65
CA LEU A 59 -2.32 -6.44 -0.19
C LEU A 59 -3.72 -6.74 0.38
N ARG A 60 -4.78 -6.19 -0.21
CA ARG A 60 -6.19 -6.45 0.16
C ARG A 60 -6.62 -7.93 0.12
N TYR A 61 -5.85 -8.78 -0.58
CA TYR A 61 -6.13 -10.21 -0.73
C TYR A 61 -5.17 -11.09 0.07
N VAL A 62 -4.18 -10.50 0.76
CA VAL A 62 -3.27 -11.22 1.64
C VAL A 62 -4.01 -11.62 2.91
N GLY A 63 -4.10 -12.93 3.18
CA GLY A 63 -4.80 -13.45 4.34
C GLY A 63 -4.00 -13.33 5.64
N ASN A 64 -2.69 -13.51 5.58
CA ASN A 64 -1.77 -13.32 6.71
C ASN A 64 -0.73 -12.26 6.33
N GLN A 65 -0.89 -11.05 6.85
CA GLN A 65 -0.01 -9.92 6.57
C GLN A 65 1.19 -9.95 7.51
N THR A 66 2.40 -10.01 6.95
CA THR A 66 3.65 -9.75 7.67
C THR A 66 4.07 -8.30 7.47
N GLU A 67 4.90 -7.77 8.36
CA GLU A 67 5.44 -6.41 8.24
C GLU A 67 6.20 -6.23 6.92
N GLU A 68 6.96 -7.23 6.48
CA GLU A 68 7.67 -7.20 5.19
C GLU A 68 6.70 -7.07 4.00
N ILE A 69 5.62 -7.86 3.97
CA ILE A 69 4.60 -7.77 2.92
C ILE A 69 3.94 -6.39 2.90
N CYS A 70 3.62 -5.84 4.08
CA CYS A 70 3.02 -4.52 4.19
C CYS A 70 3.97 -3.41 3.72
N LEU A 71 5.24 -3.45 4.15
CA LEU A 71 6.27 -2.50 3.74
C LEU A 71 6.50 -2.53 2.23
N GLU A 72 6.59 -3.72 1.65
CA GLU A 72 6.74 -3.87 0.20
C GLU A 72 5.52 -3.31 -0.56
N ALA A 73 4.31 -3.53 -0.04
CA ALA A 73 3.09 -3.00 -0.63
C ALA A 73 3.03 -1.46 -0.61
N VAL A 74 3.36 -0.82 0.51
CA VAL A 74 3.33 0.65 0.62
C VAL A 74 4.47 1.32 -0.14
N LYS A 75 5.63 0.67 -0.25
CA LYS A 75 6.73 1.10 -1.14
C LYS A 75 6.30 1.11 -2.60
N GLN A 76 5.53 0.11 -3.02
CA GLN A 76 5.01 0.03 -4.37
C GLN A 76 3.93 1.10 -4.63
N THR A 77 2.97 1.25 -3.71
CA THR A 77 1.90 2.25 -3.76
C THR A 77 1.50 2.65 -2.35
N GLY A 78 1.72 3.91 -1.95
CA GLY A 78 1.42 4.39 -0.61
C GLY A 78 -0.06 4.21 -0.21
N TYR A 79 -0.98 4.31 -1.17
CA TYR A 79 -2.42 4.00 -0.96
C TYR A 79 -2.69 2.59 -0.43
N ALA A 80 -1.75 1.64 -0.57
CA ALA A 80 -1.89 0.29 0.00
C ALA A 80 -2.02 0.33 1.53
N LEU A 81 -1.59 1.40 2.20
CA LEU A 81 -1.73 1.60 3.65
C LEU A 81 -3.17 1.37 4.13
N ARG A 82 -4.18 1.72 3.31
CA ARG A 82 -5.60 1.51 3.63
C ARG A 82 -6.01 0.04 3.81
N TYR A 83 -5.17 -0.89 3.36
CA TYR A 83 -5.39 -2.34 3.48
C TYR A 83 -4.51 -3.00 4.55
N VAL A 84 -3.63 -2.23 5.22
CA VAL A 84 -2.76 -2.74 6.29
C VAL A 84 -3.60 -2.91 7.56
N SER A 85 -3.61 -4.13 8.10
CA SER A 85 -4.41 -4.46 9.30
C SER A 85 -3.74 -3.98 10.59
N ASN A 86 -2.42 -4.11 10.68
CA ASN A 86 -1.60 -3.68 11.81
C ASN A 86 -0.58 -2.66 11.32
N GLN A 87 -0.88 -1.37 11.52
CA GLN A 87 -0.01 -0.28 11.11
C GLN A 87 1.10 -0.07 12.15
N THR A 88 2.36 -0.19 11.72
CA THR A 88 3.53 0.28 12.46
C THR A 88 3.90 1.69 12.02
N GLU A 89 4.66 2.41 12.85
CA GLU A 89 5.15 3.74 12.50
C GLU A 89 6.01 3.70 11.22
N GLU A 90 6.85 2.67 11.05
CA GLU A 90 7.66 2.48 9.85
C GLU A 90 6.78 2.33 8.59
N ILE A 91 5.74 1.49 8.64
CA ILE A 91 4.81 1.32 7.50
C ILE A 91 4.11 2.65 7.16
N CYS A 92 3.69 3.41 8.17
CA CYS A 92 3.02 4.69 7.96
C CYS A 92 3.98 5.73 7.35
N LEU A 93 5.19 5.84 7.89
CA LEU A 93 6.23 6.74 7.38
C LEU A 93 6.58 6.41 5.92
N GLU A 94 6.72 5.14 5.59
CA GLU A 94 7.02 4.72 4.22
C GLU A 94 5.87 5.07 3.26
N ALA A 95 4.62 4.89 3.69
CA ALA A 95 3.45 5.26 2.89
C ALA A 95 3.35 6.77 2.63
N VAL A 96 3.54 7.62 3.66
CA VAL A 96 3.44 9.08 3.50
C VAL A 96 4.62 9.69 2.74
N LYS A 97 5.80 9.06 2.80
CA LYS A 97 6.94 9.41 1.93
C LYS A 97 6.62 9.15 0.46
N GLN A 98 5.84 8.11 0.17
CA GLN A 98 5.41 7.78 -1.19
C GLN A 98 4.33 8.75 -1.70
N ASP A 99 3.30 9.02 -0.88
CA ASP A 99 2.23 9.98 -1.14
C ASP A 99 1.70 10.58 0.17
N GLY A 100 1.89 11.88 0.39
CA GLY A 100 1.47 12.58 1.60
C GLY A 100 -0.05 12.51 1.84
N TYR A 101 -0.88 12.34 0.80
CA TYR A 101 -2.32 12.14 0.96
C TYR A 101 -2.68 10.84 1.69
N THR A 102 -1.76 9.89 1.78
CA THR A 102 -1.99 8.62 2.49
C THR A 102 -2.11 8.82 4.00
N LEU A 103 -1.73 10.00 4.52
CA LEU A 103 -1.97 10.40 5.92
C LEU A 103 -3.44 10.21 6.33
N GLN A 104 -4.39 10.38 5.39
CA GLN A 104 -5.82 10.15 5.63
C GLN A 104 -6.17 8.72 6.05
N PHE A 105 -5.27 7.74 5.84
CA PHE A 105 -5.43 6.33 6.21
C PHE A 105 -4.60 5.94 7.44
N VAL A 106 -3.79 6.84 8.00
CA VAL A 106 -3.00 6.58 9.20
C VAL A 106 -3.92 6.59 10.41
N SER A 107 -3.98 5.46 11.14
CA SER A 107 -4.88 5.32 12.29
C SER A 107 -4.35 6.01 13.54
N ASN A 108 -3.03 5.94 13.75
CA ASN A 108 -2.33 6.56 14.88
C ASN A 108 -1.28 7.52 14.33
N GLN A 109 -1.67 8.78 14.18
CA GLN A 109 -0.75 9.82 13.71
C GLN A 109 0.25 10.18 14.82
N THR A 110 1.53 10.29 14.43
CA THR A 110 2.60 10.92 15.21
C THR A 110 3.01 12.22 14.55
N GLU A 111 3.68 13.10 15.29
CA GLU A 111 4.19 14.37 14.76
C GLU A 111 5.13 14.12 13.57
N GLU A 112 6.01 13.11 13.67
CA GLU A 112 6.93 12.73 12.58
C GLU A 112 6.19 12.31 11.31
N ILE A 113 5.15 11.46 11.43
CA ILE A 113 4.33 11.05 10.29
C ILE A 113 3.64 12.27 9.65
N CYS A 114 3.10 13.17 10.46
CA CYS A 114 2.41 14.37 9.98
C CYS A 114 3.37 15.31 9.24
N LEU A 115 4.53 15.58 9.85
CA LEU A 115 5.59 16.40 9.26
C LEU A 115 6.07 15.82 7.94
N GLU A 116 6.33 14.51 7.87
CA GLU A 116 6.81 13.88 6.65
C GLU A 116 5.74 13.92 5.54
N ALA A 117 4.46 13.71 5.88
CA ALA A 117 3.35 13.84 4.93
C ALA A 117 3.19 15.26 4.37
N VAL A 118 3.22 16.28 5.23
CA VAL A 118 3.08 17.70 4.84
C VAL A 118 4.30 18.17 4.05
N LYS A 119 5.49 17.66 4.38
CA LYS A 119 6.72 17.91 3.64
C LYS A 119 6.67 17.29 2.25
N GLN A 120 6.08 16.09 2.11
CA GLN A 120 5.89 15.42 0.83
C GLN A 120 4.87 16.18 -0.04
N ASP A 121 3.69 16.51 0.51
CA ASP A 121 2.71 17.40 -0.11
C ASP A 121 2.05 18.26 0.97
N GLY A 122 2.22 19.59 0.85
CA GLY A 122 1.67 20.54 1.83
C GLY A 122 0.13 20.49 1.94
N SER A 123 -0.55 19.97 0.92
CA SER A 123 -1.99 19.75 0.93
C SER A 123 -2.41 18.65 1.92
N ALA A 124 -1.49 17.75 2.31
CA ALA A 124 -1.73 16.72 3.31
C ALA A 124 -2.06 17.30 4.70
N LEU A 125 -1.74 18.58 4.95
CA LEU A 125 -2.09 19.30 6.18
C LEU A 125 -3.57 19.18 6.52
N ARG A 126 -4.45 19.07 5.51
CA ARG A 126 -5.90 18.90 5.70
C ARG A 126 -6.31 17.59 6.40
N PHE A 127 -5.40 16.62 6.51
CA PHE A 127 -5.64 15.32 7.14
C PHE A 127 -4.93 15.16 8.49
N VAL A 128 -4.12 16.13 8.89
CA VAL A 128 -3.49 16.14 10.22
C VAL A 128 -4.58 16.26 11.28
N ASP A 129 -4.50 15.44 12.31
CA ASP A 129 -5.45 15.46 13.42
C ASP A 129 -5.39 16.80 14.16
N SER A 130 -6.57 17.36 14.47
CA SER A 130 -6.74 18.57 15.27
C SER A 130 -5.96 18.60 16.59
N ARG A 131 -5.62 17.44 17.17
CA ARG A 131 -4.80 17.34 18.38
C ARG A 131 -3.38 17.90 18.21
N PHE A 132 -2.88 18.01 16.97
CA PHE A 132 -1.60 18.64 16.65
C PHE A 132 -1.72 20.13 16.28
N PHE A 133 -2.93 20.71 16.38
CA PHE A 133 -3.21 22.12 16.10
C PHE A 133 -3.73 22.82 17.36
N SER A 134 -2.95 22.76 18.45
CA SER A 134 -3.32 23.45 19.68
C SER A 134 -3.20 24.96 19.55
N ASP A 135 -2.17 25.45 18.85
CA ASP A 135 -1.89 26.88 18.68
C ASP A 135 -1.37 27.22 17.27
N GLU A 136 -1.40 28.50 16.89
CA GLU A 136 -0.96 28.99 15.56
C GLU A 136 0.51 28.65 15.26
N ASP A 137 1.35 28.51 16.30
CA ASP A 137 2.78 28.17 16.17
C ASP A 137 3.01 26.74 15.63
N ASP A 138 2.13 25.79 15.95
CA ASP A 138 2.23 24.38 15.50
C ASP A 138 2.12 24.28 13.96
N ILE A 139 1.24 25.08 13.38
CA ILE A 139 1.05 25.18 11.92
C ILE A 139 2.29 25.81 11.28
N ILE A 140 2.87 26.85 11.90
CA ILE A 140 4.06 27.54 11.40
C ILE A 140 5.29 26.62 11.39
N GLU A 141 5.43 25.73 12.37
CA GLU A 141 6.51 24.73 12.38
C GLU A 141 6.34 23.70 11.25
N LEU A 142 5.14 23.13 11.11
CA LEU A 142 4.78 22.18 10.05
C LEU A 142 5.01 22.75 8.64
N ILE A 143 4.64 24.01 8.40
CA ILE A 143 4.84 24.67 7.09
C ILE A 143 6.24 25.30 6.95
N GLY A 144 6.88 25.72 8.05
CA GLY A 144 8.11 26.49 8.07
C GLY A 144 9.34 25.70 7.63
N GLU A 145 9.38 24.39 7.89
CA GLU A 145 10.37 23.45 7.35
C GLU A 145 10.44 23.48 5.81
N LYS A 146 9.30 23.67 5.14
CA LYS A 146 9.22 23.80 3.67
C LYS A 146 9.89 25.07 3.16
N TYR A 147 9.77 26.18 3.90
CA TYR A 147 10.31 27.49 3.49
C TYR A 147 11.81 27.66 3.80
N LYS A 148 12.37 26.91 4.77
CA LYS A 148 13.82 26.96 5.07
C LYS A 148 14.70 26.29 4.00
N LYS A 149 14.15 25.44 3.13
CA LYS A 149 14.89 24.73 2.06
C LYS A 149 14.83 25.39 0.67
N ILE A 150 14.25 26.59 0.56
CA ILE A 150 14.16 27.37 -0.70
C ILE A 150 15.17 28.55 -0.70
N LYS A 151 16.17 28.55 0.20
CA LYS A 151 17.26 29.54 0.21
C LYS A 151 18.60 28.91 -0.16
#